data_AF-A0A5C6Z7B6-F1
#
_entry.id   AF-A0A5C6Z7B6-F1
#
_cell.length_a   1.000
_cell.length_b   1.000
_cell.length_c   1.000
_cell.angle_alpha   90.00
_cell.angle_beta   90.00
_cell.angle_gamma   90.00
#
_symmetry.space_group_name_H-M   'P 1'
#
loop_
_entity.id
_entity.type
_entity.pdbx_description
1 polymer ?
#
loop_
_entity_poly.entity_id
_entity_poly.type
_entity_poly.pdbx_seq_one_letter_code
_entity_poly.pdbx_strand_id
1 'polypeptide(L)'
;MWCGHHNVPEASMNRLNPHVDAALQRVRLAAEQAAERGAEGMGLAALSSGQAKRRDALLSAQFIFRKHQALFSQRFDQSMRQQAADTPSPGGAAAGTSRAAPKVTQWDELSLMDDDQVNTMVATDRIGLALGHQSEWELREVNSYMGDIPGVAEDRHPLRPQAIAQALIEGVNAVTDYADTRQVLVDELTRALSLEMRACYADIAGLFRSRGLRPQDLRVRATAGAVRSGHSMQGATTSGVPLHDSRYATMPGALHPLQGSRAGGLHSMAGGFQGSGHGGYPASGSGAHAGGFGGGFGGGVDPQLMELLRRLAQTPSAGLGGPTTGGSLPTNSQWQGWEGDAGAYVEGAPLVLPPNLIHLHRDELRQAANGSLDHMVIDVVAGLFDQILSDAKLPPLMAQQIARLQLPVLRAALGDRSFFSSRRHPVRRLVNRIATLAAAYDDFTDDPGKSFLALVRELVQDVVSGDFDRMDLYESKLVQLEQFIEDQTSEALKAQGDAAALLERKETELRLQRRYMQQLQQAMANVDMRDFLRDFLTQTWSEVLVHASRHPDLDAALVDRLRQMGRDLVLSVQPKTTPQQRQAFL
;
A
#
# COMPACT_ATOMS: atom_id res chain seq x y z
N MET A 1 -19.75 31.22 52.85
CA MET A 1 -20.03 29.81 53.22
C MET A 1 -21.43 29.54 52.71
N TRP A 2 -21.67 28.77 51.66
CA TRP A 2 -21.38 27.35 51.53
C TRP A 2 -20.95 27.02 50.08
N CYS A 3 -19.88 26.23 49.95
CA CYS A 3 -19.31 25.80 48.68
C CYS A 3 -20.16 24.69 48.04
N GLY A 4 -20.54 24.90 46.77
CA GLY A 4 -21.12 23.87 45.92
C GLY A 4 -20.10 22.81 45.55
N HIS A 5 -20.38 21.56 45.93
CA HIS A 5 -19.69 20.40 45.37
C HIS A 5 -20.22 20.17 43.95
N HIS A 6 -19.41 20.53 42.95
CA HIS A 6 -19.54 20.00 41.61
C HIS A 6 -19.26 18.50 41.67
N ASN A 7 -20.30 17.69 41.47
CA ASN A 7 -20.16 16.27 41.23
C ASN A 7 -19.61 16.10 39.80
N VAL A 8 -18.29 16.04 39.68
CA VAL A 8 -17.62 15.62 38.45
C VAL A 8 -17.87 14.11 38.33
N PRO A 9 -18.41 13.59 37.21
CA PRO A 9 -18.61 12.16 37.06
C PRO A 9 -17.24 11.49 37.01
N GLU A 10 -16.92 10.68 38.03
CA GLU A 10 -15.82 9.71 37.94
C GLU A 10 -16.07 8.83 36.72
N ALA A 11 -15.19 8.96 35.74
CA ALA A 11 -15.14 8.10 34.57
C ALA A 11 -15.15 6.64 35.05
N SER A 12 -16.15 5.89 34.60
CA SER A 12 -16.21 4.44 34.76
C SER A 12 -14.95 3.81 34.19
N MET A 13 -13.93 3.59 35.04
CA MET A 13 -12.78 2.76 34.72
C MET A 13 -13.33 1.39 34.33
N ASN A 14 -13.23 1.08 33.05
CA ASN A 14 -13.69 -0.16 32.44
C ASN A 14 -12.99 -1.32 33.16
N ARG A 15 -13.62 -1.93 34.18
CA ARG A 15 -13.00 -3.01 34.94
C ARG A 15 -12.90 -4.23 34.03
N LEU A 16 -11.69 -4.50 33.56
CA LEU A 16 -11.36 -5.70 32.80
C LEU A 16 -11.81 -6.94 33.58
N ASN A 17 -12.24 -7.97 32.86
CA ASN A 17 -12.62 -9.25 33.45
C ASN A 17 -11.44 -9.79 34.29
N PRO A 18 -11.64 -10.23 35.55
CA PRO A 18 -10.56 -10.67 36.44
C PRO A 18 -9.76 -11.87 35.89
N HIS A 19 -10.38 -12.71 35.05
CA HIS A 19 -9.68 -13.79 34.37
C HIS A 19 -8.70 -13.26 33.33
N VAL A 20 -9.12 -12.26 32.56
CA VAL A 20 -8.29 -11.60 31.54
C VAL A 20 -7.17 -10.80 32.21
N ASP A 21 -7.46 -10.02 33.26
CA ASP A 21 -6.44 -9.23 33.96
C ASP A 21 -5.34 -10.12 34.56
N ALA A 22 -5.69 -11.26 35.15
CA ALA A 22 -4.71 -12.22 35.65
C ALA A 22 -3.91 -12.92 34.55
N ALA A 23 -4.51 -13.15 33.37
CA ALA A 23 -3.79 -13.69 32.21
C ALA A 23 -2.81 -12.66 31.64
N LEU A 24 -3.22 -11.38 31.55
CA LEU A 24 -2.34 -10.28 31.15
C LEU A 24 -1.15 -10.10 32.12
N GLN A 25 -1.36 -10.30 33.41
CA GLN A 25 -0.26 -10.31 34.40
C GLN A 25 0.76 -11.42 34.09
N ARG A 26 0.33 -12.61 33.65
CA ARG A 26 1.25 -13.69 33.25
C ARG A 26 2.03 -13.35 31.98
N VAL A 27 1.36 -12.76 30.99
CA VAL A 27 2.01 -12.28 29.76
C VAL A 27 3.05 -11.19 30.08
N ARG A 28 2.73 -10.27 30.99
CA ARG A 28 3.68 -9.25 31.45
C ARG A 28 4.93 -9.86 32.10
N LEU A 29 4.76 -10.81 33.01
CA LEU A 29 5.90 -11.48 33.65
C LEU A 29 6.78 -12.22 32.63
N ALA A 30 6.15 -12.87 31.65
CA ALA A 30 6.87 -13.51 30.55
C ALA A 30 7.63 -12.49 29.69
N ALA A 31 7.05 -11.31 29.44
CA ALA A 31 7.72 -10.22 28.72
C ALA A 31 8.89 -9.62 29.51
N GLU A 32 8.78 -9.48 30.83
CA GLU A 32 9.87 -9.03 31.71
C GLU A 32 11.04 -10.04 31.70
N GLN A 33 10.74 -11.33 31.79
CA GLN A 33 11.76 -12.40 31.70
C GLN A 33 12.40 -12.47 30.31
N ALA A 34 11.60 -12.31 29.25
CA ALA A 34 12.09 -12.25 27.88
C ALA A 34 12.98 -11.02 27.64
N ALA A 35 12.66 -9.88 28.25
CA ALA A 35 13.48 -8.67 28.18
C ALA A 35 14.86 -8.89 28.80
N GLU A 36 14.92 -9.53 29.98
CA GLU A 36 16.19 -9.87 30.63
C GLU A 36 17.03 -10.83 29.76
N ARG A 37 16.43 -11.92 29.28
CA ARG A 37 17.12 -12.89 28.42
C ARG A 37 17.51 -12.32 27.06
N GLY A 38 16.70 -11.43 26.49
CA GLY A 38 17.02 -10.71 25.26
C GLY A 38 18.23 -9.78 25.45
N ALA A 39 18.28 -9.06 26.57
CA ALA A 39 19.42 -8.22 26.92
C ALA A 39 20.72 -9.03 27.10
N GLU A 40 20.66 -10.18 27.75
CA GLU A 40 21.80 -11.09 27.90
C GLU A 40 22.20 -11.74 26.56
N GLY A 41 21.21 -12.16 25.78
CA GLY A 41 21.36 -12.77 24.46
C GLY A 41 22.09 -11.86 23.48
N MET A 42 21.77 -10.56 23.47
CA MET A 42 22.50 -9.57 22.66
C MET A 42 23.98 -9.47 23.02
N GLY A 43 24.31 -9.53 24.32
CA GLY A 43 25.70 -9.52 24.79
C GLY A 43 26.48 -10.77 24.35
N LEU A 44 25.87 -11.95 24.47
CA LEU A 44 26.46 -13.21 24.02
C LEU A 44 26.61 -13.25 22.48
N ALA A 45 25.60 -12.79 21.76
CA ALA A 45 25.62 -12.68 20.30
C ALA A 45 26.76 -11.74 19.84
N ALA A 46 26.98 -10.62 20.54
CA ALA A 46 28.09 -9.71 20.25
C ALA A 46 29.45 -10.39 20.39
N LEU A 47 29.67 -11.16 21.47
CA LEU A 47 30.92 -11.89 21.71
C LEU A 47 31.21 -12.95 20.63
N SER A 48 30.16 -13.57 20.09
CA SER A 48 30.26 -14.55 19.00
C SER A 48 30.36 -13.95 17.59
N SER A 49 30.08 -12.65 17.43
CA SER A 49 30.02 -12.00 16.12
C SER A 49 31.42 -11.77 15.53
N GLY A 50 31.69 -12.40 14.39
CA GLY A 50 32.92 -12.21 13.62
C GLY A 50 33.01 -10.85 12.91
N GLN A 51 31.89 -10.15 12.71
CA GLN A 51 31.85 -8.82 12.09
C GLN A 51 31.87 -7.72 13.16
N ALA A 52 32.83 -6.80 13.07
CA ALA A 52 32.97 -5.67 14.00
C ALA A 52 31.72 -4.77 14.01
N LYS A 53 31.22 -4.39 12.83
CA LYS A 53 30.02 -3.55 12.71
C LYS A 53 28.78 -4.15 13.38
N ARG A 54 28.57 -5.47 13.25
CA ARG A 54 27.45 -6.18 13.89
C ARG A 54 27.62 -6.31 15.40
N ARG A 55 28.87 -6.52 15.86
CA ARG A 55 29.20 -6.54 17.29
C ARG A 55 28.89 -5.19 17.93
N ASP A 56 29.31 -4.10 17.31
CA ASP A 56 29.09 -2.74 17.82
C ASP A 56 27.59 -2.39 17.87
N ALA A 57 26.81 -2.82 16.85
CA ALA A 57 25.36 -2.64 16.82
C ALA A 57 24.65 -3.43 17.94
N LEU A 58 25.07 -4.67 18.23
CA LEU A 58 24.50 -5.49 19.30
C LEU A 58 24.82 -4.90 20.69
N LEU A 59 26.05 -4.44 20.90
CA LEU A 59 26.47 -3.82 22.17
C LEU A 59 25.76 -2.49 22.42
N SER A 60 25.60 -1.66 21.39
CA SER A 60 24.88 -0.39 21.51
C SER A 60 23.39 -0.61 21.78
N ALA A 61 22.75 -1.56 21.09
CA ALA A 61 21.37 -1.96 21.35
C ALA A 61 21.19 -2.51 22.77
N GLN A 62 22.08 -3.38 23.22
CA GLN A 62 22.07 -3.92 24.59
C GLN A 62 22.16 -2.81 25.64
N PHE A 63 23.09 -1.86 25.45
CA PHE A 63 23.29 -0.75 26.39
C PHE A 63 22.04 0.14 26.47
N ILE A 64 21.50 0.56 25.32
CA ILE A 64 20.31 1.41 25.24
C ILE A 64 19.11 0.69 25.88
N PHE A 65 18.91 -0.58 25.55
CA PHE A 65 17.79 -1.34 26.08
C PHE A 65 17.87 -1.54 27.60
N ARG A 66 19.03 -1.90 28.14
CA ARG A 66 19.21 -2.03 29.60
C ARG A 66 18.92 -0.73 30.35
N LYS A 67 19.28 0.42 29.77
CA LYS A 67 18.99 1.73 30.36
C LYS A 67 17.49 2.05 30.40
N HIS A 68 16.74 1.58 29.41
CA HIS A 68 15.32 1.91 29.21
C HIS A 68 14.38 0.70 29.37
N GLN A 69 14.82 -0.38 30.01
CA GLN A 69 14.05 -1.62 30.18
C GLN A 69 12.73 -1.38 30.96
N ALA A 70 12.76 -0.52 31.98
CA ALA A 70 11.55 -0.17 32.73
C ALA A 70 10.49 0.54 31.87
N LEU A 71 10.94 1.37 30.92
CA LEU A 71 10.05 2.07 29.98
C LEU A 71 9.41 1.08 29.00
N PHE A 72 10.19 0.10 28.51
CA PHE A 72 9.67 -1.00 27.70
C PHE A 72 8.56 -1.75 28.43
N SER A 73 8.81 -2.23 29.66
CA SER A 73 7.82 -3.01 30.42
C SER A 73 6.55 -2.21 30.71
N GLN A 74 6.68 -0.93 31.04
CA GLN A 74 5.53 -0.05 31.27
C GLN A 74 4.67 0.13 30.02
N ARG A 75 5.31 0.39 28.87
CA ARG A 75 4.60 0.60 27.60
C ARG A 75 3.95 -0.68 27.08
N PHE A 76 4.63 -1.81 27.24
CA PHE A 76 4.09 -3.11 26.91
C PHE A 76 2.82 -3.44 27.73
N ASP A 77 2.85 -3.25 29.06
CA ASP A 77 1.68 -3.48 29.93
C ASP A 77 0.52 -2.52 29.59
N GLN A 78 0.83 -1.25 29.34
CA GLN A 78 -0.16 -0.25 28.95
C GLN A 78 -0.86 -0.65 27.64
N SER A 79 -0.10 -1.06 26.62
CA SER A 79 -0.63 -1.47 25.32
C SER A 79 -1.55 -2.69 25.46
N MET A 80 -1.11 -3.74 26.17
CA MET A 80 -1.90 -4.96 26.38
C MET A 80 -3.22 -4.67 27.12
N ARG A 81 -3.20 -3.80 28.13
CA ARG A 81 -4.42 -3.40 28.86
C ARG A 81 -5.38 -2.58 28.00
N GLN A 82 -4.85 -1.68 27.18
CA GLN A 82 -5.65 -0.88 26.27
C GLN A 82 -6.35 -1.76 25.21
N GLN A 83 -5.61 -2.67 24.59
CA GLN A 83 -6.15 -3.65 23.65
C GLN A 83 -7.25 -4.53 24.28
N ALA A 84 -7.09 -4.89 25.56
CA ALA A 84 -8.11 -5.65 26.29
C ALA A 84 -9.37 -4.82 26.62
N ALA A 85 -9.22 -3.52 26.86
CA ALA A 85 -10.34 -2.62 27.17
C ALA A 85 -11.16 -2.22 25.93
N ASP A 86 -10.51 -2.17 24.76
CA ASP A 86 -11.12 -1.80 23.48
C ASP A 86 -11.89 -2.96 22.81
N THR A 87 -11.88 -4.16 23.41
CA THR A 87 -12.65 -5.32 22.93
C THR A 87 -14.14 -5.16 23.28
N PRO A 88 -15.07 -4.99 22.32
CA PRO A 88 -16.47 -4.72 22.62
C PRO A 88 -17.20 -5.95 23.18
N SER A 89 -17.92 -5.77 24.29
CA SER A 89 -18.76 -6.81 24.91
C SER A 89 -20.02 -7.12 24.07
N PRO A 90 -20.44 -8.39 23.94
CA PRO A 90 -21.52 -8.82 23.03
C PRO A 90 -22.95 -8.62 23.59
N GLY A 91 -23.18 -7.69 24.53
CA GLY A 91 -24.44 -7.60 25.30
C GLY A 91 -25.40 -6.46 24.95
N GLY A 92 -25.09 -5.58 23.99
CA GLY A 92 -25.86 -4.36 23.71
C GLY A 92 -26.75 -4.43 22.47
N ALA A 93 -27.58 -5.47 22.33
CA ALA A 93 -28.58 -5.53 21.25
C ALA A 93 -29.94 -5.03 21.77
N ALA A 94 -30.17 -3.72 21.71
CA ALA A 94 -31.52 -3.15 21.78
C ALA A 94 -32.07 -2.98 20.35
N ALA A 95 -33.27 -3.51 20.14
CA ALA A 95 -33.94 -3.67 18.88
C ALA A 95 -34.31 -2.34 18.19
N GLY A 96 -34.05 -2.26 16.88
CA GLY A 96 -34.62 -1.23 16.01
C GLY A 96 -33.63 -0.68 15.01
N THR A 97 -33.85 -1.02 13.73
CA THR A 97 -33.29 -0.40 12.51
C THR A 97 -31.80 -0.61 12.21
N SER A 98 -31.56 -1.17 11.01
CA SER A 98 -30.29 -1.39 10.32
C SER A 98 -29.32 -2.38 10.99
N ARG A 99 -29.08 -3.49 10.29
CA ARG A 99 -27.87 -4.31 10.41
C ARG A 99 -26.68 -3.36 10.40
N ALA A 100 -26.09 -3.11 11.57
CA ALA A 100 -24.98 -2.18 11.74
C ALA A 100 -23.90 -2.59 10.75
N ALA A 101 -23.64 -1.69 9.80
CA ALA A 101 -22.45 -1.71 8.97
C ALA A 101 -21.23 -1.89 9.89
N PRO A 102 -20.15 -2.53 9.42
CA PRO A 102 -18.87 -2.46 10.15
C PRO A 102 -18.66 -1.00 10.53
N LYS A 103 -18.41 -0.72 11.82
CA LYS A 103 -18.15 0.64 12.29
C LYS A 103 -17.22 1.29 11.29
N VAL A 104 -17.76 2.30 10.62
CA VAL A 104 -17.08 3.21 9.73
C VAL A 104 -15.83 3.66 10.49
N THR A 105 -14.69 3.08 10.12
CA THR A 105 -13.41 3.79 10.17
C THR A 105 -13.72 5.17 9.61
N GLN A 106 -13.59 6.22 10.42
CA GLN A 106 -13.87 7.57 9.95
C GLN A 106 -12.90 7.87 8.81
N TRP A 107 -13.38 7.74 7.57
CA TRP A 107 -12.63 7.84 6.32
C TRP A 107 -12.20 9.28 5.97
N ASP A 108 -12.37 10.24 6.88
CA ASP A 108 -11.57 11.49 6.86
C ASP A 108 -10.09 11.23 7.22
N GLU A 109 -9.78 10.05 7.79
CA GLU A 109 -8.42 9.48 7.88
C GLU A 109 -8.10 8.51 6.73
N LEU A 110 -8.73 8.73 5.58
CA LEU A 110 -8.08 8.84 4.27
C LEU A 110 -6.55 8.94 4.13
N SER A 111 -5.78 9.24 5.17
CA SER A 111 -4.34 9.40 5.00
C SER A 111 -3.82 8.12 4.35
N LEU A 112 -3.25 8.28 3.16
CA LEU A 112 -2.35 7.34 2.51
C LEU A 112 -1.70 6.53 3.63
N MET A 113 -2.00 5.22 3.75
CA MET A 113 -1.46 4.42 4.85
C MET A 113 0.04 4.58 4.79
N ASP A 114 0.60 5.29 5.77
CA ASP A 114 2.02 5.59 5.79
C ASP A 114 2.76 4.24 5.69
N ASP A 115 3.80 4.16 4.88
CA ASP A 115 4.53 2.90 4.67
C ASP A 115 4.94 2.26 6.01
N ASP A 116 5.09 3.07 7.07
CA ASP A 116 5.37 2.59 8.42
C ASP A 116 4.22 1.82 9.08
N GLN A 117 2.96 2.17 8.81
CA GLN A 117 1.79 1.45 9.32
C GLN A 117 1.67 0.06 8.68
N VAL A 118 1.84 -0.03 7.35
CA VAL A 118 1.82 -1.32 6.64
C VAL A 118 2.98 -2.21 7.10
N ASN A 119 4.18 -1.65 7.27
CA ASN A 119 5.31 -2.43 7.78
C ASN A 119 5.12 -2.83 9.25
N THR A 120 4.49 -2.00 10.07
CA THR A 120 4.13 -2.36 11.44
C THR A 120 3.12 -3.51 11.46
N MET A 121 2.14 -3.51 10.55
CA MET A 121 1.18 -4.60 10.40
C MET A 121 1.86 -5.91 9.99
N VAL A 122 2.69 -5.88 8.95
CA VAL A 122 3.47 -7.06 8.49
C VAL A 122 4.43 -7.56 9.58
N ALA A 123 5.08 -6.65 10.31
CA ALA A 123 5.95 -6.99 11.42
C ALA A 123 5.14 -7.63 12.57
N THR A 124 3.97 -7.09 12.88
CA THR A 124 3.06 -7.63 13.91
C THR A 124 2.63 -9.06 13.55
N ASP A 125 2.27 -9.30 12.29
CA ASP A 125 1.88 -10.65 11.82
C ASP A 125 3.07 -11.62 11.84
N ARG A 126 4.25 -11.19 11.38
CA ARG A 126 5.46 -12.02 11.40
C ARG A 126 5.87 -12.40 12.82
N ILE A 127 5.86 -11.43 13.74
CA ILE A 127 6.17 -11.67 15.15
C ILE A 127 5.08 -12.56 15.77
N GLY A 128 3.80 -12.28 15.49
CA GLY A 128 2.68 -13.10 15.96
C GLY A 128 2.80 -14.56 15.53
N LEU A 129 3.17 -14.83 14.28
CA LEU A 129 3.47 -16.18 13.79
C LEU A 129 4.64 -16.82 14.54
N ALA A 130 5.72 -16.07 14.78
CA ALA A 130 6.89 -16.57 15.52
C ALA A 130 6.56 -16.93 16.98
N LEU A 131 5.74 -16.11 17.65
CA LEU A 131 5.28 -16.38 19.02
C LEU A 131 4.30 -17.56 19.08
N GLY A 132 3.42 -17.68 18.08
CA GLY A 132 2.42 -18.75 18.01
C GLY A 132 3.00 -20.13 17.69
N HIS A 133 3.99 -20.22 16.80
CA HIS A 133 4.52 -21.49 16.29
C HIS A 133 5.10 -22.41 17.39
N GLN A 134 5.74 -21.85 18.43
CA GLN A 134 6.32 -22.64 19.51
C GLN A 134 5.33 -23.02 20.62
N SER A 135 4.14 -22.42 20.61
CA SER A 135 3.13 -22.54 21.66
C SER A 135 1.76 -22.94 21.13
N GLU A 136 1.70 -23.56 19.94
CA GLU A 136 0.44 -23.86 19.25
C GLU A 136 -0.52 -24.70 20.09
N TRP A 137 0.01 -25.66 20.86
CA TRP A 137 -0.82 -26.59 21.61
C TRP A 137 -1.42 -25.90 22.85
N GLU A 138 -0.59 -25.18 23.59
CA GLU A 138 -0.94 -24.41 24.76
C GLU A 138 -1.88 -23.24 24.40
N LEU A 139 -1.64 -22.58 23.26
CA LEU A 139 -2.49 -21.51 22.75
C LEU A 139 -3.88 -22.02 22.33
N ARG A 140 -3.97 -23.19 21.68
CA ARG A 140 -5.28 -23.83 21.40
C ARG A 140 -6.04 -24.11 22.68
N GLU A 141 -5.33 -24.56 23.73
CA GLU A 141 -5.95 -24.80 25.03
C GLU A 141 -6.49 -23.50 25.63
N VAL A 142 -5.69 -22.43 25.68
CA VAL A 142 -6.12 -21.09 26.14
C VAL A 142 -7.33 -20.60 25.36
N ASN A 143 -7.33 -20.74 24.04
CA ASN A 143 -8.45 -20.33 23.18
C ASN A 143 -9.72 -21.12 23.47
N SER A 144 -9.64 -22.39 23.84
CA SER A 144 -10.81 -23.20 24.22
C SER A 144 -11.52 -22.67 25.47
N TYR A 145 -10.80 -22.02 26.39
CA TYR A 145 -11.38 -21.40 27.59
C TYR A 145 -11.91 -19.98 27.33
N MET A 146 -11.42 -19.30 26.28
CA MET A 146 -11.81 -17.91 26.01
C MET A 146 -13.30 -17.75 25.69
N GLY A 147 -13.94 -18.77 25.11
CA GLY A 147 -15.38 -18.76 24.81
C GLY A 147 -16.29 -18.79 26.05
N ASP A 148 -15.77 -19.19 27.21
CA ASP A 148 -16.50 -19.23 28.48
C ASP A 148 -16.40 -17.89 29.25
N ILE A 149 -15.51 -16.99 28.83
CA ILE A 149 -15.26 -15.71 29.49
C ILE A 149 -16.26 -14.66 28.97
N PRO A 150 -17.20 -14.17 29.80
CA PRO A 150 -18.18 -13.18 29.37
C PRO A 150 -17.49 -11.85 29.01
N GLY A 151 -17.87 -11.28 27.87
CA GLY A 151 -17.37 -9.98 27.38
C GLY A 151 -16.24 -10.05 26.35
N VAL A 152 -15.70 -11.25 26.06
CA VAL A 152 -14.59 -11.42 25.11
C VAL A 152 -15.08 -12.12 23.85
N ALA A 153 -14.90 -11.50 22.69
CA ALA A 153 -15.23 -12.11 21.40
C ALA A 153 -14.21 -13.20 21.04
N GLU A 154 -14.69 -14.37 20.63
CA GLU A 154 -13.89 -15.51 20.13
C GLU A 154 -12.94 -15.04 18.99
N ASP A 155 -13.45 -14.12 18.15
CA ASP A 155 -12.73 -13.57 17.00
C ASP A 155 -11.90 -12.31 17.29
N ARG A 156 -11.86 -11.75 18.52
CA ARG A 156 -10.96 -10.63 18.91
C ARG A 156 -10.62 -10.62 20.41
N HIS A 157 -9.83 -11.56 20.91
CA HIS A 157 -9.39 -11.58 22.33
C HIS A 157 -7.95 -11.07 22.52
N PRO A 158 -7.62 -10.45 23.67
CA PRO A 158 -6.33 -9.78 23.90
C PRO A 158 -5.13 -10.71 24.12
N LEU A 159 -5.34 -12.03 24.28
CA LEU A 159 -4.26 -13.00 24.53
C LEU A 159 -3.62 -13.56 23.24
N ARG A 160 -3.92 -12.97 22.09
CA ARG A 160 -3.41 -13.44 20.81
C ARG A 160 -1.92 -13.15 20.63
N PRO A 161 -1.22 -14.00 19.88
CA PRO A 161 0.15 -13.70 19.47
C PRO A 161 0.29 -12.35 18.76
N GLN A 162 -0.69 -11.93 17.94
CA GLN A 162 -0.68 -10.64 17.26
C GLN A 162 -0.83 -9.45 18.22
N ALA A 163 -1.68 -9.57 19.24
CA ALA A 163 -1.86 -8.54 20.27
C ALA A 163 -0.56 -8.33 21.08
N ILE A 164 0.09 -9.44 21.44
CA ILE A 164 1.40 -9.46 22.13
C ILE A 164 2.50 -8.89 21.22
N ALA A 165 2.48 -9.22 19.93
CA ALA A 165 3.42 -8.68 18.95
C ALA A 165 3.29 -7.17 18.78
N GLN A 166 2.06 -6.65 18.75
CA GLN A 166 1.81 -5.21 18.69
C GLN A 166 2.35 -4.51 19.94
N ALA A 167 2.06 -5.05 21.13
CA ALA A 167 2.57 -4.50 22.39
C ALA A 167 4.11 -4.53 22.46
N LEU A 168 4.74 -5.56 21.89
CA LEU A 168 6.20 -5.67 21.77
C LEU A 168 6.76 -4.54 20.91
N ILE A 169 6.19 -4.30 19.73
CA ILE A 169 6.64 -3.24 18.81
C ILE A 169 6.48 -1.87 19.46
N GLU A 170 5.33 -1.58 20.07
CA GLU A 170 5.08 -0.33 20.78
C GLU A 170 6.05 -0.12 21.95
N GLY A 171 6.37 -1.19 22.68
CA GLY A 171 7.38 -1.17 23.74
C GLY A 171 8.77 -0.84 23.22
N VAL A 172 9.21 -1.43 22.11
CA VAL A 172 10.54 -1.16 21.51
C VAL A 172 10.60 0.24 20.91
N ASN A 173 9.52 0.72 20.28
CA ASN A 173 9.44 2.07 19.73
C ASN A 173 9.62 3.14 20.82
N ALA A 174 9.16 2.87 22.05
CA ALA A 174 9.37 3.77 23.18
C ALA A 174 10.80 3.78 23.72
N VAL A 175 11.62 2.77 23.43
CA VAL A 175 13.01 2.67 23.89
C VAL A 175 13.98 3.42 22.98
N THR A 176 13.74 3.43 21.67
CA THR A 176 14.69 4.01 20.70
C THR A 176 14.01 4.52 19.41
N ASP A 177 14.49 5.68 18.96
CA ASP A 177 14.11 6.29 17.67
C ASP A 177 15.00 5.81 16.51
N TYR A 178 16.17 5.23 16.83
CA TYR A 178 17.10 4.73 15.81
C TYR A 178 16.58 3.44 15.17
N ALA A 179 16.37 3.48 13.85
CA ALA A 179 15.81 2.37 13.07
C ALA A 179 16.64 1.07 13.16
N ASP A 180 17.97 1.16 13.04
CA ASP A 180 18.85 -0.01 13.10
C ASP A 180 18.81 -0.68 14.48
N THR A 181 18.85 0.11 15.55
CA THR A 181 18.73 -0.38 16.94
C THR A 181 17.35 -0.99 17.19
N ARG A 182 16.29 -0.37 16.68
CA ARG A 182 14.91 -0.87 16.78
C ARG A 182 14.78 -2.25 16.14
N GLN A 183 15.31 -2.45 14.95
CA GLN A 183 15.29 -3.75 14.26
C GLN A 183 16.02 -4.83 15.06
N VAL A 184 17.23 -4.52 15.56
CA VAL A 184 17.99 -5.46 16.42
C VAL A 184 17.20 -5.83 17.68
N LEU A 185 16.59 -4.85 18.35
CA LEU A 185 15.80 -5.10 19.55
C LEU A 185 14.53 -5.92 19.25
N VAL A 186 13.81 -5.61 18.17
CA VAL A 186 12.64 -6.38 17.76
C VAL A 186 13.01 -7.84 17.49
N ASP A 187 14.08 -8.10 16.73
CA ASP A 187 14.50 -9.47 16.39
C ASP A 187 14.94 -10.27 17.63
N GLU A 188 15.73 -9.66 18.51
CA GLU A 188 16.27 -10.30 19.72
C GLU A 188 15.18 -10.53 20.79
N LEU A 189 14.31 -9.54 21.02
CA LEU A 189 13.21 -9.66 21.97
C LEU A 189 12.10 -10.58 21.46
N THR A 190 11.81 -10.59 20.16
CA THR A 190 10.88 -11.57 19.58
C THR A 190 11.36 -12.99 19.81
N ARG A 191 12.66 -13.25 19.60
CA ARG A 191 13.25 -14.56 19.86
C ARG A 191 13.15 -14.94 21.33
N ALA A 192 13.56 -14.04 22.24
CA ALA A 192 13.48 -14.30 23.67
C ALA A 192 12.04 -14.54 24.14
N LEU A 193 11.08 -13.73 23.66
CA LEU A 193 9.67 -13.86 24.01
C LEU A 193 9.06 -15.15 23.47
N SER A 194 9.43 -15.56 22.25
CA SER A 194 8.94 -16.81 21.66
C SER A 194 9.28 -18.06 22.50
N LEU A 195 10.42 -18.03 23.19
CA LEU A 195 10.85 -19.11 24.09
C LEU A 195 10.04 -19.13 25.40
N GLU A 196 9.63 -17.96 25.91
CA GLU A 196 8.80 -17.85 27.12
C GLU A 196 7.33 -18.17 26.87
N MET A 197 6.86 -17.98 25.63
CA MET A 197 5.42 -18.00 25.36
C MET A 197 4.77 -19.35 25.61
N ARG A 198 5.50 -20.44 25.37
CA ARG A 198 5.01 -21.78 25.66
C ARG A 198 4.69 -21.97 27.15
N ALA A 199 5.63 -21.61 28.03
CA ALA A 199 5.43 -21.70 29.48
C ALA A 199 4.33 -20.75 29.95
N CYS A 200 4.30 -19.53 29.41
CA CYS A 200 3.27 -18.53 29.73
C CYS A 200 1.85 -19.01 29.39
N TYR A 201 1.63 -19.56 28.19
CA TYR A 201 0.30 -20.05 27.81
C TYR A 201 -0.11 -21.29 28.60
N ALA A 202 0.82 -22.19 28.93
CA ALA A 202 0.56 -23.31 29.83
C ALA A 202 0.12 -22.84 31.23
N ASP A 203 0.80 -21.83 31.79
CA ASP A 203 0.44 -21.22 33.06
C ASP A 203 -0.94 -20.55 33.03
N ILE A 204 -1.27 -19.87 31.94
CA ILE A 204 -2.59 -19.24 31.74
C ILE A 204 -3.69 -20.31 31.65
N ALA A 205 -3.48 -21.38 30.88
CA ALA A 205 -4.41 -22.49 30.79
C ALA A 205 -4.62 -23.17 32.15
N GLY A 206 -3.54 -23.39 32.91
CA GLY A 206 -3.61 -23.91 34.28
C GLY A 206 -4.38 -22.98 35.22
N LEU A 207 -4.19 -21.67 35.10
CA LEU A 207 -4.90 -20.66 35.86
C LEU A 207 -6.40 -20.63 35.52
N PHE A 208 -6.77 -20.73 34.24
CA PHE A 208 -8.16 -20.84 33.80
C PHE A 208 -8.83 -22.11 34.35
N ARG A 209 -8.12 -23.24 34.28
CA ARG A 209 -8.58 -24.52 34.84
C ARG A 209 -8.78 -24.44 36.36
N SER A 210 -7.84 -23.84 37.09
CA SER A 210 -7.92 -23.68 38.55
C SER A 210 -9.09 -22.79 39.00
N ARG A 211 -9.55 -21.89 38.11
CA ARG A 211 -10.69 -21.00 38.35
C ARG A 211 -12.02 -21.56 37.81
N GLY A 212 -12.04 -22.81 37.35
CA GLY A 212 -13.26 -23.53 36.98
C GLY A 212 -13.83 -23.19 35.60
N LEU A 213 -13.06 -22.51 34.73
CA LEU A 213 -13.46 -22.29 33.34
C LEU A 213 -13.49 -23.61 32.58
N ARG A 214 -14.51 -23.81 31.74
CA ARG A 214 -14.67 -25.05 30.97
C ARG A 214 -14.14 -24.87 29.55
N PRO A 215 -13.32 -25.81 29.04
CA PRO A 215 -12.90 -25.77 27.65
C PRO A 215 -14.12 -26.06 26.77
N GLN A 216 -14.40 -25.20 25.79
CA GLN A 216 -15.40 -25.43 24.77
C GLN A 216 -14.73 -26.05 23.55
N ASP A 217 -15.29 -27.14 23.02
CA ASP A 217 -14.85 -27.69 21.74
C ASP A 217 -15.09 -26.64 20.65
N LEU A 218 -14.01 -26.14 20.04
CA LEU A 218 -14.01 -25.21 18.93
C LEU A 218 -14.81 -25.80 17.76
N ARG A 219 -16.11 -25.50 17.68
CA ARG A 219 -16.94 -25.84 16.54
C ARG A 219 -16.68 -24.82 15.43
N VAL A 220 -15.94 -25.26 14.41
CA VAL A 220 -15.79 -24.51 13.15
C VAL A 220 -17.18 -24.20 12.59
N ARG A 221 -17.64 -22.96 12.77
CA ARG A 221 -18.85 -22.47 12.12
C ARG A 221 -18.49 -22.20 10.66
N ALA A 222 -18.78 -23.17 9.79
CA ALA A 222 -18.82 -22.92 8.36
C ALA A 222 -19.81 -21.77 8.12
N THR A 223 -19.30 -20.62 7.67
CA THR A 223 -20.11 -19.48 7.30
C THR A 223 -21.00 -19.90 6.14
N ALA A 224 -22.27 -20.19 6.41
CA ALA A 224 -23.26 -20.48 5.39
C ALA A 224 -23.42 -19.23 4.50
N GLY A 225 -22.80 -19.29 3.33
CA GLY A 225 -23.01 -18.31 2.26
C GLY A 225 -24.49 -18.27 1.90
N ALA A 226 -25.06 -17.07 1.96
CA ALA A 226 -26.44 -16.80 1.62
C ALA A 226 -26.69 -17.10 0.13
N VAL A 227 -27.16 -18.30 -0.19
CA VAL A 227 -27.81 -18.59 -1.47
C VAL A 227 -29.26 -18.15 -1.34
N ARG A 228 -29.56 -16.97 -1.89
CA ARG A 228 -30.92 -16.57 -2.23
C ARG A 228 -31.30 -17.32 -3.51
N SER A 229 -32.10 -18.38 -3.39
CA SER A 229 -32.90 -18.88 -4.50
C SER A 229 -34.37 -18.84 -4.09
N GLY A 230 -35.09 -17.85 -4.61
CA GLY A 230 -36.52 -18.01 -4.83
C GLY A 230 -36.72 -18.92 -6.03
N HIS A 231 -37.60 -19.91 -5.91
CA HIS A 231 -38.65 -20.24 -6.87
C HIS A 231 -39.65 -21.16 -6.16
N SER A 232 -40.86 -20.62 -5.99
CA SER A 232 -42.05 -21.32 -5.52
C SER A 232 -42.59 -22.21 -6.63
N MET A 233 -42.81 -23.50 -6.36
CA MET A 233 -43.87 -24.27 -7.00
C MET A 233 -44.44 -25.29 -6.01
N GLN A 234 -45.76 -25.28 -5.93
CA GLN A 234 -46.63 -26.08 -5.08
C GLN A 234 -46.61 -27.57 -5.43
N GLY A 235 -46.74 -28.42 -4.42
CA GLY A 235 -47.06 -29.84 -4.54
C GLY A 235 -47.41 -30.41 -3.17
N ALA A 236 -48.71 -30.54 -2.89
CA ALA A 236 -49.26 -30.98 -1.62
C ALA A 236 -49.35 -32.51 -1.49
N THR A 237 -49.67 -32.92 -0.25
CA THR A 237 -50.11 -34.26 0.23
C THR A 237 -48.98 -35.26 0.52
N THR A 238 -48.99 -36.14 1.53
CA THR A 238 -49.77 -36.41 2.76
C THR A 238 -48.98 -37.49 3.54
N SER A 239 -48.85 -37.36 4.87
CA SER A 239 -48.82 -38.41 5.93
C SER A 239 -48.11 -39.78 5.74
N GLY A 240 -47.26 -40.17 6.71
CA GLY A 240 -47.13 -41.59 7.13
C GLY A 240 -45.77 -42.07 7.68
N VAL A 241 -45.58 -41.95 9.01
CA VAL A 241 -44.89 -42.82 10.01
C VAL A 241 -43.74 -43.79 9.60
N PRO A 242 -42.64 -43.90 10.39
CA PRO A 242 -41.46 -44.74 10.08
C PRO A 242 -41.59 -46.19 10.60
N LEU A 243 -40.81 -47.12 10.04
CA LEU A 243 -40.60 -48.45 10.65
C LEU A 243 -39.14 -48.90 10.59
N HIS A 244 -38.79 -49.58 11.67
CA HIS A 244 -37.50 -50.05 12.15
C HIS A 244 -37.51 -51.59 12.08
N ASP A 245 -36.41 -52.24 11.69
CA ASP A 245 -36.01 -53.61 12.12
C ASP A 245 -34.59 -53.90 11.57
N SER A 246 -33.52 -54.06 12.36
CA SER A 246 -33.12 -55.18 13.25
C SER A 246 -32.96 -56.53 12.52
N ARG A 247 -31.73 -56.93 12.16
CA ARG A 247 -30.74 -57.76 12.91
C ARG A 247 -30.94 -59.26 12.75
N TYR A 248 -29.90 -59.98 12.28
CA TYR A 248 -29.26 -61.20 12.86
C TYR A 248 -28.15 -61.65 11.87
N ALA A 249 -26.86 -61.56 12.25
CA ALA A 249 -25.97 -62.66 12.68
C ALA A 249 -25.62 -63.65 11.54
N THR A 250 -24.37 -64.04 11.24
CA THR A 250 -23.28 -64.51 12.13
C THR A 250 -21.95 -64.59 11.34
N MET A 251 -20.82 -64.36 12.01
CA MET A 251 -19.42 -64.49 11.52
C MET A 251 -18.90 -65.96 11.66
N PRO A 252 -17.58 -66.28 11.56
CA PRO A 252 -16.70 -66.37 10.38
C PRO A 252 -15.86 -67.69 10.36
N GLY A 253 -15.03 -67.94 9.32
CA GLY A 253 -13.83 -68.80 9.47
C GLY A 253 -13.32 -69.61 8.25
N ALA A 254 -12.17 -69.16 7.72
CA ALA A 254 -11.01 -69.86 7.12
C ALA A 254 -11.14 -71.13 6.25
N LEU A 255 -10.36 -71.18 5.15
CA LEU A 255 -9.26 -72.13 4.84
C LEU A 255 -8.93 -72.15 3.31
N HIS A 256 -7.64 -72.06 2.98
CA HIS A 256 -6.99 -72.35 1.66
C HIS A 256 -6.85 -73.89 1.45
N PRO A 257 -6.26 -74.50 0.37
CA PRO A 257 -5.69 -74.00 -0.90
C PRO A 257 -5.95 -74.89 -2.19
N LEU A 258 -5.31 -74.51 -3.32
CA LEU A 258 -4.60 -75.35 -4.34
C LEU A 258 -5.21 -75.59 -5.76
N GLN A 259 -4.36 -75.26 -6.77
CA GLN A 259 -4.11 -75.87 -8.11
C GLN A 259 -5.16 -75.91 -9.25
N GLY A 260 -4.71 -75.51 -10.47
CA GLY A 260 -5.27 -75.98 -11.75
C GLY A 260 -5.08 -75.11 -13.01
N SER A 261 -3.94 -75.30 -13.68
CA SER A 261 -3.38 -74.88 -15.00
C SER A 261 -4.21 -74.39 -16.24
N ARG A 262 -3.45 -73.69 -17.14
CA ARG A 262 -3.47 -73.53 -18.65
C ARG A 262 -4.06 -72.20 -19.20
N ALA A 263 -3.52 -71.49 -20.21
CA ALA A 263 -2.40 -71.68 -21.17
C ALA A 263 -1.93 -70.37 -21.89
N GLY A 264 -0.66 -70.37 -22.38
CA GLY A 264 -0.11 -69.70 -23.60
C GLY A 264 0.17 -68.17 -23.58
N GLY A 265 1.31 -67.59 -23.97
CA GLY A 265 2.58 -68.04 -24.56
C GLY A 265 3.08 -67.05 -25.64
N LEU A 266 4.22 -66.37 -25.45
CA LEU A 266 5.19 -66.01 -26.53
C LEU A 266 6.56 -65.52 -25.97
N HIS A 267 7.61 -66.10 -26.57
CA HIS A 267 9.07 -65.87 -26.63
C HIS A 267 9.64 -64.43 -26.42
N SER A 268 10.92 -64.16 -26.09
CA SER A 268 12.13 -64.93 -25.72
C SER A 268 13.30 -63.99 -25.30
N MET A 269 14.10 -64.41 -24.29
CA MET A 269 15.55 -64.19 -23.97
C MET A 269 16.22 -62.80 -24.15
N ALA A 270 16.86 -62.15 -23.15
CA ALA A 270 18.02 -62.52 -22.28
C ALA A 270 19.30 -62.88 -23.09
N GLY A 271 20.55 -62.44 -22.87
CA GLY A 271 21.31 -61.59 -21.94
C GLY A 271 22.79 -61.69 -22.45
N GLY A 272 23.62 -60.64 -22.43
CA GLY A 272 24.64 -60.47 -21.40
C GLY A 272 26.09 -60.40 -21.94
N PHE A 273 26.84 -59.40 -21.44
CA PHE A 273 28.27 -59.38 -21.06
C PHE A 273 29.43 -58.99 -22.03
N GLN A 274 30.19 -57.99 -21.56
CA GLN A 274 31.64 -57.66 -21.64
C GLN A 274 32.41 -57.36 -22.95
N GLY A 275 33.23 -56.28 -22.88
CA GLY A 275 34.66 -56.34 -23.29
C GLY A 275 35.20 -55.29 -24.29
N SER A 276 35.82 -54.22 -23.76
CA SER A 276 37.09 -53.55 -24.16
C SER A 276 37.50 -53.30 -25.64
N GLY A 277 37.90 -52.04 -25.95
CA GLY A 277 39.15 -51.77 -26.69
C GLY A 277 39.15 -50.84 -27.94
N HIS A 278 39.54 -49.57 -27.72
CA HIS A 278 40.38 -48.67 -28.55
C HIS A 278 40.09 -48.34 -30.03
N GLY A 279 39.95 -47.03 -30.30
CA GLY A 279 40.77 -46.31 -31.31
C GLY A 279 40.06 -45.56 -32.46
N GLY A 280 40.14 -44.22 -32.48
CA GLY A 280 40.04 -43.40 -33.72
C GLY A 280 39.18 -42.11 -33.65
N TYR A 281 39.85 -40.95 -33.58
CA TYR A 281 39.33 -39.56 -33.66
C TYR A 281 38.98 -39.12 -35.11
N PRO A 282 38.58 -37.85 -35.38
CA PRO A 282 37.52 -37.02 -34.76
C PRO A 282 36.63 -36.30 -35.82
N ALA A 283 35.47 -35.77 -35.42
CA ALA A 283 34.84 -34.64 -36.12
C ALA A 283 33.93 -33.83 -35.19
N SER A 284 34.44 -32.65 -34.77
CA SER A 284 33.77 -31.36 -34.64
C SER A 284 32.23 -31.32 -34.55
N GLY A 285 31.71 -30.84 -33.41
CA GLY A 285 30.44 -30.12 -33.37
C GLY A 285 29.71 -30.09 -32.03
N SER A 286 29.59 -28.90 -31.44
CA SER A 286 28.58 -28.51 -30.43
C SER A 286 28.75 -29.04 -29.00
N GLY A 287 29.37 -28.22 -28.15
CA GLY A 287 29.44 -28.44 -26.70
C GLY A 287 28.14 -28.02 -26.01
N ALA A 288 27.38 -29.02 -25.57
CA ALA A 288 26.32 -28.90 -24.58
C ALA A 288 26.81 -29.49 -23.25
N HIS A 289 26.49 -28.80 -22.15
CA HIS A 289 26.34 -29.30 -20.78
C HIS A 289 27.47 -30.17 -20.18
N ALA A 290 28.34 -29.54 -19.40
CA ALA A 290 29.05 -30.21 -18.32
C ALA A 290 28.17 -30.17 -17.05
N GLY A 291 27.63 -31.32 -16.67
CA GLY A 291 26.98 -31.55 -15.38
C GLY A 291 28.03 -31.54 -14.26
N GLY A 292 27.99 -30.48 -13.45
CA GLY A 292 28.59 -30.44 -12.13
C GLY A 292 27.51 -30.64 -11.08
N PHE A 293 27.60 -31.73 -10.32
CA PHE A 293 26.80 -31.94 -9.12
C PHE A 293 27.10 -30.84 -8.10
N GLY A 294 26.21 -29.87 -8.00
CA GLY A 294 26.15 -28.86 -6.94
C GLY A 294 24.69 -28.60 -6.61
N GLY A 295 24.25 -29.06 -5.44
CA GLY A 295 22.90 -28.79 -4.92
C GLY A 295 22.73 -27.31 -4.63
N GLY A 296 22.24 -26.55 -5.60
CA GLY A 296 21.76 -25.20 -5.44
C GLY A 296 20.24 -25.21 -5.29
N PHE A 297 19.75 -24.83 -4.11
CA PHE A 297 18.35 -24.48 -3.89
C PHE A 297 18.05 -23.15 -4.60
N GLY A 298 17.87 -23.18 -5.92
CA GLY A 298 17.40 -22.05 -6.73
C GLY A 298 15.87 -22.02 -6.75
N GLY A 299 15.29 -20.87 -6.39
CA GLY A 299 13.85 -20.62 -6.40
C GLY A 299 13.28 -20.56 -7.82
N GLY A 300 13.14 -21.71 -8.47
CA GLY A 300 12.33 -21.82 -9.68
C GLY A 300 10.85 -21.86 -9.29
N VAL A 301 10.08 -20.89 -9.78
CA VAL A 301 8.61 -20.97 -9.76
C VAL A 301 8.17 -22.16 -10.62
N ASP A 302 7.14 -22.88 -10.21
CA ASP A 302 6.65 -24.05 -10.95
C ASP A 302 6.22 -23.66 -12.38
N PRO A 303 6.74 -24.32 -13.45
CA PRO A 303 6.31 -24.08 -14.82
C PRO A 303 4.79 -24.19 -15.04
N GLN A 304 4.07 -25.01 -14.26
CA GLN A 304 2.60 -25.11 -14.37
C GLN A 304 1.90 -23.82 -13.90
N LEU A 305 2.35 -23.26 -12.77
CA LEU A 305 1.85 -21.98 -12.26
C LEU A 305 2.17 -20.83 -13.23
N MET A 306 3.36 -20.86 -13.84
CA MET A 306 3.77 -19.84 -14.82
C MET A 306 2.92 -19.85 -16.09
N GLU A 307 2.59 -21.04 -16.60
CA GLU A 307 1.69 -21.17 -17.75
C GLU A 307 0.26 -20.74 -17.40
N LEU A 308 -0.21 -21.01 -16.18
CA LEU A 308 -1.51 -20.52 -15.69
C LEU A 308 -1.54 -19.00 -15.61
N LEU A 309 -0.52 -18.36 -15.02
CA LEU A 309 -0.42 -16.90 -14.93
C LEU A 309 -0.36 -16.25 -16.32
N ARG A 310 0.40 -16.85 -17.24
CA ARG A 310 0.48 -16.41 -18.64
C ARG A 310 -0.87 -16.53 -19.34
N ARG A 311 -1.56 -17.66 -19.16
CA ARG A 311 -2.92 -17.88 -19.65
C ARG A 311 -3.88 -16.85 -19.09
N LEU A 312 -3.90 -16.61 -17.78
CA LEU A 312 -4.78 -15.64 -17.12
C LEU A 312 -4.52 -14.20 -17.60
N ALA A 313 -3.26 -13.86 -17.88
CA ALA A 313 -2.89 -12.56 -18.44
C ALA A 313 -3.35 -12.39 -19.90
N GLN A 314 -3.49 -13.49 -20.64
CA GLN A 314 -3.84 -13.51 -22.07
C GLN A 314 -5.29 -13.93 -22.33
N THR A 315 -6.01 -14.46 -21.35
CA THR A 315 -7.39 -14.93 -21.53
C THR A 315 -8.32 -13.74 -21.78
N PRO A 316 -9.01 -13.71 -22.93
CA PRO A 316 -10.10 -12.76 -23.15
C PRO A 316 -11.29 -13.16 -22.25
N SER A 317 -11.83 -12.20 -21.51
CA SER A 317 -13.00 -12.44 -20.66
C SER A 317 -14.23 -12.69 -21.52
N ALA A 318 -14.83 -13.87 -21.38
CA ALA A 318 -16.19 -14.12 -21.82
C ALA A 318 -17.17 -13.69 -20.71
N GLY A 319 -17.75 -12.49 -20.85
CA GLY A 319 -18.85 -11.98 -20.03
C GLY A 319 -18.78 -10.45 -19.95
N LEU A 320 -19.82 -9.65 -20.20
CA LEU A 320 -21.26 -9.85 -20.31
C LEU A 320 -21.76 -8.98 -21.49
N GLY A 321 -22.17 -9.60 -22.59
CA GLY A 321 -22.82 -8.93 -23.72
C GLY A 321 -23.92 -9.83 -24.25
N GLY A 322 -25.16 -9.34 -24.26
CA GLY A 322 -26.30 -10.05 -24.84
C GLY A 322 -26.09 -10.38 -26.33
N PRO A 323 -26.92 -11.25 -26.92
CA PRO A 323 -26.72 -11.71 -28.29
C PRO A 323 -26.94 -10.56 -29.27
N THR A 324 -25.89 -9.87 -29.68
CA THR A 324 -25.92 -8.99 -30.85
C THR A 324 -25.61 -9.84 -32.08
N THR A 325 -26.65 -10.10 -32.85
CA THR A 325 -26.57 -10.73 -34.17
C THR A 325 -25.70 -9.90 -35.11
N GLY A 326 -24.57 -10.46 -35.55
CA GLY A 326 -23.91 -10.10 -36.80
C GLY A 326 -22.62 -9.28 -36.67
N GLY A 327 -21.52 -9.86 -37.17
CA GLY A 327 -20.33 -9.13 -37.62
C GLY A 327 -19.12 -9.17 -36.69
N SER A 328 -18.09 -9.92 -37.11
CA SER A 328 -16.70 -9.91 -36.62
C SER A 328 -16.45 -10.09 -35.12
N LEU A 329 -15.91 -11.25 -34.73
CA LEU A 329 -15.30 -11.48 -33.42
C LEU A 329 -14.11 -10.53 -33.22
N PRO A 330 -14.07 -9.70 -32.16
CA PRO A 330 -12.83 -9.12 -31.71
C PRO A 330 -12.11 -10.14 -30.82
N THR A 331 -10.91 -10.55 -31.24
CA THR A 331 -9.90 -11.16 -30.37
C THR A 331 -9.32 -10.05 -29.49
N ASN A 332 -9.99 -9.68 -28.40
CA ASN A 332 -9.44 -8.69 -27.46
C ASN A 332 -9.32 -9.27 -26.05
N SER A 333 -8.12 -9.10 -25.49
CA SER A 333 -7.79 -9.37 -24.08
C SER A 333 -8.76 -8.63 -23.15
N GLN A 334 -9.05 -9.20 -21.98
CA GLN A 334 -9.98 -8.68 -20.96
C GLN A 334 -9.82 -7.17 -20.67
N TRP A 335 -8.62 -6.64 -20.89
CA TRP A 335 -8.20 -5.28 -20.56
C TRP A 335 -8.31 -4.27 -21.72
N GLN A 336 -8.33 -4.72 -22.98
CA GLN A 336 -8.47 -3.81 -24.14
C GLN A 336 -9.90 -3.31 -24.37
N GLY A 337 -10.91 -3.96 -23.78
CA GLY A 337 -12.28 -3.42 -23.75
C GLY A 337 -12.41 -2.10 -22.96
N TRP A 338 -11.38 -1.75 -22.19
CA TRP A 338 -11.32 -0.59 -21.31
C TRP A 338 -10.41 0.51 -21.87
N GLU A 339 -9.76 0.28 -23.02
CA GLU A 339 -8.90 1.24 -23.74
C GLU A 339 -9.72 2.17 -24.68
N GLY A 340 -11.05 2.21 -24.52
CA GLY A 340 -11.89 3.16 -25.22
C GLY A 340 -11.44 4.60 -24.95
N ASP A 341 -11.32 5.37 -26.03
CA ASP A 341 -10.95 6.78 -26.03
C ASP A 341 -11.66 7.54 -24.90
N ALA A 342 -10.91 8.34 -24.14
CA ALA A 342 -11.46 9.11 -23.03
C ALA A 342 -12.49 10.17 -23.48
N GLY A 343 -12.65 10.37 -24.80
CA GLY A 343 -13.73 11.14 -25.42
C GLY A 343 -15.03 10.35 -25.70
N ALA A 344 -15.07 9.04 -25.47
CA ALA A 344 -16.20 8.16 -25.75
C ALA A 344 -16.92 7.65 -24.47
N TYR A 345 -16.72 8.30 -23.32
CA TYR A 345 -17.59 8.08 -22.17
C TYR A 345 -18.97 8.64 -22.51
N VAL A 346 -19.89 7.75 -22.89
CA VAL A 346 -21.31 8.06 -22.88
C VAL A 346 -21.65 8.48 -21.45
N GLU A 347 -22.05 9.74 -21.30
CA GLU A 347 -22.54 10.35 -20.08
C GLU A 347 -23.54 9.40 -19.40
N GLY A 348 -23.15 8.84 -18.24
CA GLY A 348 -24.04 8.03 -17.39
C GLY A 348 -23.78 6.52 -17.31
N ALA A 349 -22.75 5.94 -17.94
CA ALA A 349 -22.36 4.55 -17.68
C ALA A 349 -21.50 4.45 -16.39
N PRO A 350 -21.90 3.68 -15.36
CA PRO A 350 -21.09 3.56 -14.15
C PRO A 350 -19.76 2.85 -14.47
N LEU A 351 -18.65 3.51 -14.12
CA LEU A 351 -17.31 2.91 -14.11
C LEU A 351 -17.29 1.81 -13.05
N VAL A 352 -17.54 0.56 -13.45
CA VAL A 352 -17.44 -0.60 -12.55
C VAL A 352 -15.97 -0.97 -12.45
N LEU A 353 -15.40 -1.01 -11.24
CA LEU A 353 -14.03 -1.49 -11.07
C LEU A 353 -13.94 -3.00 -11.41
N PRO A 354 -12.86 -3.45 -12.07
CA PRO A 354 -12.66 -4.87 -12.32
C PRO A 354 -12.50 -5.62 -10.99
N PRO A 355 -13.10 -6.82 -10.85
CA PRO A 355 -12.87 -7.67 -9.69
C PRO A 355 -11.39 -8.07 -9.61
N ASN A 356 -10.90 -8.33 -8.39
CA ASN A 356 -9.57 -8.85 -8.17
C ASN A 356 -9.44 -10.28 -8.76
N LEU A 357 -8.69 -10.40 -9.85
CA LEU A 357 -8.49 -11.64 -10.60
C LEU A 357 -7.78 -12.70 -9.76
N ILE A 358 -6.92 -12.29 -8.83
CA ILE A 358 -6.21 -13.22 -7.94
C ILE A 358 -7.21 -13.91 -7.01
N HIS A 359 -8.22 -13.18 -6.52
CA HIS A 359 -9.31 -13.79 -5.74
C HIS A 359 -10.22 -14.67 -6.58
N LEU A 360 -10.55 -14.25 -7.81
CA LEU A 360 -11.40 -15.05 -8.71
C LEU A 360 -10.77 -16.40 -9.07
N HIS A 361 -9.46 -16.44 -9.30
CA HIS A 361 -8.74 -17.66 -9.68
C HIS A 361 -7.90 -18.25 -8.54
N ARG A 362 -8.20 -17.90 -7.28
CA ARG A 362 -7.41 -18.31 -6.12
C ARG A 362 -7.25 -19.83 -6.02
N ASP A 363 -8.32 -20.58 -6.24
CA ASP A 363 -8.31 -22.03 -6.13
C ASP A 363 -7.46 -22.68 -7.25
N GLU A 364 -7.55 -22.15 -8.48
CA GLU A 364 -6.71 -22.59 -9.60
C GLU A 364 -5.22 -22.27 -9.35
N LEU A 365 -4.92 -21.06 -8.87
CA LEU A 365 -3.56 -20.63 -8.55
C LEU A 365 -2.96 -21.47 -7.43
N ARG A 366 -3.73 -21.83 -6.39
CA ARG A 366 -3.26 -22.68 -5.29
C ARG A 366 -3.11 -24.14 -5.71
N GLN A 367 -3.93 -24.64 -6.63
CA GLN A 367 -3.77 -25.99 -7.17
C GLN A 367 -2.52 -26.11 -8.05
N ALA A 368 -2.19 -25.07 -8.82
CA ALA A 368 -0.99 -25.01 -9.64
C ALA A 368 0.29 -24.71 -8.84
N ALA A 369 0.16 -24.24 -7.60
CA ALA A 369 1.28 -23.94 -6.72
C ALA A 369 1.61 -25.13 -5.79
N ASN A 370 2.86 -25.61 -5.85
CA ASN A 370 3.29 -26.80 -5.12
C ASN A 370 3.75 -26.53 -3.66
N GLY A 371 3.86 -25.26 -3.26
CA GLY A 371 4.41 -24.86 -1.95
C GLY A 371 3.44 -24.11 -1.05
N SER A 372 3.50 -24.36 0.26
CA SER A 372 2.76 -23.59 1.28
C SER A 372 3.18 -22.10 1.30
N LEU A 373 4.42 -21.81 0.93
CA LEU A 373 4.92 -20.44 0.79
C LEU A 373 4.26 -19.73 -0.39
N ASP A 374 4.10 -20.39 -1.53
CA ASP A 374 3.45 -19.81 -2.71
C ASP A 374 1.98 -19.51 -2.44
N HIS A 375 1.30 -20.37 -1.67
CA HIS A 375 -0.07 -20.11 -1.21
C HIS A 375 -0.17 -18.86 -0.34
N MET A 376 0.79 -18.66 0.56
CA MET A 376 0.88 -17.44 1.38
C MET A 376 1.10 -16.21 0.48
N VAL A 377 2.02 -16.30 -0.49
CA VAL A 377 2.30 -15.20 -1.44
C VAL A 377 1.05 -14.81 -2.22
N ILE A 378 0.32 -15.80 -2.74
CA ILE A 378 -0.94 -15.58 -3.46
C ILE A 378 -1.96 -14.86 -2.56
N ASP A 379 -2.15 -15.35 -1.33
CA ASP A 379 -3.13 -14.79 -0.39
C ASP A 379 -2.77 -13.35 0.03
N VAL A 380 -1.49 -13.06 0.27
CA VAL A 380 -1.02 -11.72 0.67
C VAL A 380 -1.12 -10.72 -0.49
N VAL A 381 -0.71 -11.11 -1.70
CA VAL A 381 -0.80 -10.23 -2.88
C VAL A 381 -2.26 -9.98 -3.26
N ALA A 382 -3.14 -10.98 -3.12
CA ALA A 382 -4.57 -10.82 -3.33
C ALA A 382 -5.16 -9.77 -2.37
N GLY A 383 -4.88 -9.90 -1.06
CA GLY A 383 -5.32 -8.93 -0.06
C GLY A 383 -4.77 -7.51 -0.26
N LEU A 384 -3.54 -7.38 -0.77
CA LEU A 384 -2.94 -6.10 -1.12
C LEU A 384 -3.73 -5.39 -2.22
N PHE A 385 -4.10 -6.10 -3.29
CA PHE A 385 -4.90 -5.50 -4.36
C PHE A 385 -6.35 -5.23 -3.95
N ASP A 386 -6.94 -6.04 -3.07
CA ASP A 386 -8.26 -5.73 -2.50
C ASP A 386 -8.25 -4.39 -1.76
N GLN A 387 -7.20 -4.13 -0.98
CA GLN A 387 -7.06 -2.88 -0.25
C GLN A 387 -6.82 -1.69 -1.20
N ILE A 388 -5.94 -1.85 -2.19
CA ILE A 388 -5.64 -0.78 -3.15
C ILE A 388 -6.87 -0.43 -4.01
N LEU A 389 -7.61 -1.43 -4.48
CA LEU A 389 -8.80 -1.21 -5.32
C LEU A 389 -10.02 -0.75 -4.52
N SER A 390 -10.04 -0.97 -3.20
CA SER A 390 -11.08 -0.47 -2.30
C SER A 390 -10.79 0.94 -1.77
N ASP A 391 -9.63 1.53 -2.07
CA ASP A 391 -9.27 2.87 -1.63
C ASP A 391 -10.10 3.92 -2.39
N ALA A 392 -10.97 4.64 -1.66
CA ALA A 392 -11.82 5.68 -2.21
C ALA A 392 -11.02 6.91 -2.71
N LYS A 393 -9.78 7.10 -2.25
CA LYS A 393 -8.91 8.17 -2.75
C LYS A 393 -8.31 7.87 -4.11
N LEU A 394 -8.34 6.62 -4.54
CA LEU A 394 -7.82 6.22 -5.84
C LEU A 394 -8.90 6.46 -6.92
N PRO A 395 -8.66 7.37 -7.87
CA PRO A 395 -9.64 7.66 -8.91
C PRO A 395 -9.95 6.41 -9.76
N PRO A 396 -11.20 6.17 -10.18
CA PRO A 396 -11.59 4.93 -10.86
C PRO A 396 -10.76 4.61 -12.11
N LEU A 397 -10.39 5.63 -12.89
CA LEU A 397 -9.55 5.48 -14.08
C LEU A 397 -8.14 4.98 -13.74
N MET A 398 -7.59 5.38 -12.59
CA MET A 398 -6.29 4.89 -12.14
C MET A 398 -6.40 3.50 -11.53
N ALA A 399 -7.46 3.23 -10.77
CA ALA A 399 -7.72 1.90 -10.21
C ALA A 399 -7.78 0.82 -11.31
N GLN A 400 -8.35 1.15 -12.47
CA GLN A 400 -8.32 0.28 -13.65
C GLN A 400 -6.91 -0.01 -14.14
N GLN A 401 -6.02 0.99 -14.19
CA GLN A 401 -4.64 0.76 -14.61
C GLN A 401 -3.86 -0.07 -13.59
N ILE A 402 -4.05 0.17 -12.30
CA ILE A 402 -3.42 -0.62 -11.25
C ILE A 402 -3.96 -2.07 -11.24
N ALA A 403 -5.25 -2.28 -11.51
CA ALA A 403 -5.82 -3.62 -11.59
C ALA A 403 -5.16 -4.50 -12.66
N ARG A 404 -4.70 -3.91 -13.77
CA ARG A 404 -3.95 -4.64 -14.82
C ARG A 404 -2.62 -5.21 -14.33
N LEU A 405 -2.05 -4.63 -13.27
CA LEU A 405 -0.78 -5.06 -12.70
C LEU A 405 -0.92 -6.26 -11.75
N GLN A 406 -2.12 -6.73 -11.44
CA GLN A 406 -2.34 -7.84 -10.50
C GLN A 406 -1.50 -9.09 -10.81
N LEU A 407 -1.55 -9.58 -12.05
CA LEU A 407 -0.82 -10.78 -12.47
C LEU A 407 0.70 -10.54 -12.62
N PRO A 408 1.17 -9.45 -13.27
CA PRO A 408 2.59 -9.10 -13.28
C PRO A 408 3.21 -9.03 -11.87
N VAL A 409 2.50 -8.40 -10.92
CA VAL A 409 2.97 -8.24 -9.53
C VAL A 409 2.97 -9.58 -8.80
N LEU A 410 1.91 -10.38 -8.94
CA LEU A 410 1.85 -11.72 -8.35
C LEU A 410 3.00 -12.60 -8.84
N ARG A 411 3.27 -12.58 -10.15
CA ARG A 411 4.36 -13.36 -10.74
C ARG A 411 5.72 -12.90 -10.23
N ALA A 412 5.96 -11.59 -10.21
CA ALA A 412 7.21 -11.05 -9.66
C ALA A 412 7.39 -11.39 -8.17
N ALA A 413 6.31 -11.39 -7.38
CA ALA A 413 6.35 -11.76 -5.96
C ALA A 413 6.60 -13.27 -5.72
N LEU A 414 6.16 -14.13 -6.63
CA LEU A 414 6.45 -15.56 -6.61
C LEU A 414 7.91 -15.84 -7.04
N GLY A 415 8.42 -15.10 -8.02
CA GLY A 415 9.79 -15.22 -8.54
C GLY A 415 10.86 -14.63 -7.64
N ASP A 416 10.58 -13.53 -6.95
CA ASP A 416 11.53 -12.85 -6.06
C ASP A 416 11.01 -12.72 -4.62
N ARG A 417 11.65 -13.45 -3.70
CA ARG A 417 11.37 -13.39 -2.25
C ARG A 417 11.67 -12.03 -1.65
N SER A 418 12.53 -11.24 -2.28
CA SER A 418 12.89 -9.90 -1.83
C SER A 418 11.71 -8.92 -1.90
N PHE A 419 10.66 -9.25 -2.67
CA PHE A 419 9.39 -8.50 -2.72
C PHE A 419 8.82 -8.22 -1.33
N PHE A 420 8.82 -9.22 -0.44
CA PHE A 420 8.26 -9.07 0.91
C PHE A 420 9.24 -8.49 1.92
N SER A 421 10.53 -8.76 1.78
CA SER A 421 11.54 -8.31 2.75
C SER A 421 12.11 -6.92 2.46
N SER A 422 12.15 -6.49 1.20
CA SER A 422 12.74 -5.23 0.78
C SER A 422 11.70 -4.15 0.57
N ARG A 423 11.80 -3.06 1.34
CA ARG A 423 11.00 -1.84 1.12
C ARG A 423 11.35 -1.14 -0.20
N ARG A 424 12.52 -1.43 -0.78
CA ARG A 424 13.00 -0.83 -2.03
C ARG A 424 12.73 -1.69 -3.26
N HIS A 425 11.89 -2.72 -3.14
CA HIS A 425 11.60 -3.60 -4.26
C HIS A 425 10.99 -2.83 -5.45
N PRO A 426 11.53 -2.95 -6.68
CA PRO A 426 11.12 -2.14 -7.84
C PRO A 426 9.62 -2.20 -8.13
N VAL A 427 9.04 -3.39 -8.09
CA VAL A 427 7.60 -3.62 -8.36
C VAL A 427 6.73 -2.88 -7.34
N ARG A 428 7.11 -2.94 -6.05
CA ARG A 428 6.35 -2.27 -4.97
C ARG A 428 6.47 -0.77 -5.09
N ARG A 429 7.68 -0.27 -5.36
CA ARG A 429 7.92 1.16 -5.56
C ARG A 429 7.09 1.70 -6.73
N LEU A 430 7.02 0.97 -7.85
CA LEU A 430 6.24 1.40 -9.01
C LEU A 430 4.74 1.51 -8.69
N VAL A 431 4.14 0.45 -8.11
CA VAL A 431 2.71 0.45 -7.77
C VAL A 431 2.37 1.55 -6.76
N ASN A 432 3.16 1.64 -5.66
CA ASN A 432 2.95 2.66 -4.64
C ASN A 432 3.09 4.07 -5.24
N ARG A 433 4.12 4.30 -6.07
CA ARG A 433 4.36 5.61 -6.67
C ARG A 433 3.23 6.03 -7.61
N ILE A 434 2.70 5.11 -8.41
CA ILE A 434 1.52 5.38 -9.26
C ILE A 434 0.32 5.74 -8.39
N ALA A 435 0.02 4.96 -7.34
CA ALA A 435 -1.11 5.22 -6.46
C ALA A 435 -0.98 6.57 -5.71
N THR A 436 0.19 6.88 -5.16
CA THR A 436 0.44 8.15 -4.45
C THR A 436 0.31 9.36 -5.37
N LEU A 437 0.86 9.28 -6.59
CA LEU A 437 0.77 10.38 -7.55
C LEU A 437 -0.65 10.55 -8.08
N ALA A 438 -1.38 9.45 -8.29
CA ALA A 438 -2.76 9.52 -8.75
C ALA A 438 -3.69 10.21 -7.76
N ALA A 439 -3.47 10.03 -6.45
CA ALA A 439 -4.23 10.70 -5.40
C ALA A 439 -3.99 12.23 -5.36
N ALA A 440 -3.00 12.76 -6.09
CA ALA A 440 -2.75 14.19 -6.18
C ALA A 440 -3.57 14.89 -7.28
N TYR A 441 -4.28 14.14 -8.13
CA TYR A 441 -5.10 14.68 -9.21
C TYR A 441 -6.58 14.44 -8.95
N ASP A 442 -7.37 15.51 -8.95
CA ASP A 442 -8.82 15.44 -8.77
C ASP A 442 -9.56 15.03 -10.08
N ASP A 443 -8.95 15.34 -11.24
CA ASP A 443 -9.51 15.08 -12.56
C ASP A 443 -8.41 14.62 -13.55
N PHE A 444 -8.80 13.77 -14.49
CA PHE A 444 -7.96 13.22 -15.57
C PHE A 444 -8.52 13.51 -16.97
N THR A 445 -9.56 14.35 -17.08
CA THR A 445 -10.08 14.79 -18.38
C THR A 445 -9.23 15.90 -19.00
N ASP A 446 -8.67 16.78 -18.17
CA ASP A 446 -7.81 17.90 -18.55
C ASP A 446 -6.37 17.76 -18.04
N ASP A 447 -5.46 18.56 -18.61
CA ASP A 447 -4.07 18.63 -18.14
C ASP A 447 -3.97 19.36 -16.80
N PRO A 448 -3.05 18.95 -15.90
CA PRO A 448 -2.00 17.94 -16.10
C PRO A 448 -2.42 16.46 -15.91
N GLY A 449 -3.61 16.18 -15.39
CA GLY A 449 -4.06 14.83 -15.05
C GLY A 449 -4.19 13.91 -16.26
N LYS A 450 -4.70 14.42 -17.38
CA LYS A 450 -4.84 13.68 -18.65
C LYS A 450 -3.50 13.14 -19.15
N SER A 451 -2.47 13.99 -19.19
CA SER A 451 -1.12 13.61 -19.59
C SER A 451 -0.50 12.57 -18.66
N PHE A 452 -0.70 12.72 -17.34
CA PHE A 452 -0.26 11.73 -16.36
C PHE A 452 -0.93 10.35 -16.57
N LEU A 453 -2.25 10.33 -16.79
CA LEU A 453 -2.98 9.08 -17.07
C LEU A 453 -2.50 8.43 -18.38
N ALA A 454 -2.19 9.22 -19.40
CA ALA A 454 -1.63 8.70 -20.65
C ALA A 454 -0.28 8.01 -20.43
N LEU A 455 0.62 8.64 -19.66
CA LEU A 455 1.88 8.02 -19.29
C LEU A 455 1.67 6.72 -18.50
N VAL A 456 0.84 6.74 -17.46
CA VAL A 456 0.61 5.52 -16.65
C VAL A 456 0.06 4.38 -17.50
N ARG A 457 -0.86 4.66 -18.43
CA ARG A 457 -1.35 3.66 -19.39
C ARG A 457 -0.23 3.03 -20.20
N GLU A 458 0.69 3.84 -20.73
CA GLU A 458 1.85 3.37 -21.50
C GLU A 458 2.78 2.51 -20.63
N LEU A 459 3.14 2.98 -19.43
CA LEU A 459 4.02 2.26 -18.51
C LEU A 459 3.41 0.91 -18.10
N VAL A 460 2.12 0.88 -17.75
CA VAL A 460 1.40 -0.35 -17.38
C VAL A 460 1.30 -1.29 -18.57
N GLN A 461 1.01 -0.79 -19.76
CA GLN A 461 0.93 -1.62 -20.97
C GLN A 461 2.26 -2.28 -21.30
N ASP A 462 3.38 -1.57 -21.14
CA ASP A 462 4.71 -2.13 -21.32
C ASP A 462 5.04 -3.21 -20.28
N VAL A 463 4.60 -3.02 -19.02
CA VAL A 463 4.76 -4.05 -17.97
C VAL A 463 3.90 -5.28 -18.28
N VAL A 464 2.67 -5.09 -18.75
CA VAL A 464 1.72 -6.17 -19.05
C VAL A 464 2.11 -6.96 -20.32
N SER A 465 2.71 -6.29 -21.31
CA SER A 465 3.17 -6.91 -22.55
C SER A 465 4.60 -7.47 -22.48
N GLY A 466 5.39 -6.98 -21.54
CA GLY A 466 6.76 -7.42 -21.28
C GLY A 466 6.85 -8.74 -20.51
N ASP A 467 8.09 -9.13 -20.19
CA ASP A 467 8.34 -10.30 -19.34
C ASP A 467 8.30 -9.90 -17.87
N PHE A 468 7.33 -10.45 -17.13
CA PHE A 468 6.96 -10.04 -15.78
C PHE A 468 8.07 -10.22 -14.73
N ASP A 469 9.08 -11.05 -15.01
CA ASP A 469 10.15 -11.41 -14.06
C ASP A 469 11.36 -10.46 -14.15
N ARG A 470 11.36 -9.51 -15.09
CA ARG A 470 12.50 -8.61 -15.30
C ARG A 470 12.43 -7.40 -14.40
N MET A 471 13.15 -7.43 -13.27
CA MET A 471 13.25 -6.28 -12.33
C MET A 471 13.73 -4.99 -13.02
N ASP A 472 14.66 -5.07 -13.98
CA ASP A 472 15.15 -3.93 -14.76
C ASP A 472 14.03 -3.17 -15.49
N LEU A 473 12.98 -3.89 -15.92
CA LEU A 473 11.81 -3.30 -16.57
C LEU A 473 11.11 -2.36 -15.58
N TYR A 474 10.77 -2.85 -14.39
CA TYR A 474 10.10 -2.03 -13.37
C TYR A 474 10.94 -0.84 -12.92
N GLU A 475 12.27 -1.01 -12.77
CA GLU A 475 13.17 0.10 -12.46
C GLU A 475 13.17 1.15 -13.56
N SER A 476 13.26 0.75 -14.83
CA SER A 476 13.20 1.68 -15.96
C SER A 476 11.89 2.46 -16.02
N LYS A 477 10.75 1.80 -15.73
CA LYS A 477 9.43 2.44 -15.71
C LYS A 477 9.25 3.37 -14.54
N LEU A 478 9.84 3.05 -13.39
CA LEU A 478 9.88 3.94 -12.24
C LEU A 478 10.69 5.21 -12.56
N VAL A 479 11.84 5.09 -13.21
CA VAL A 479 12.65 6.25 -13.62
C VAL A 479 11.89 7.12 -14.63
N GLN A 480 11.20 6.51 -15.61
CA GLN A 480 10.35 7.24 -16.56
C GLN A 480 9.23 8.02 -15.85
N LEU A 481 8.59 7.41 -14.85
CA LEU A 481 7.56 8.05 -14.03
C LEU A 481 8.11 9.21 -13.21
N GLU A 482 9.28 9.04 -12.58
CA GLU A 482 9.94 10.08 -11.78
C GLU A 482 10.34 11.27 -12.66
N GLN A 483 10.95 11.01 -13.82
CA GLN A 483 11.36 12.05 -14.78
C GLN A 483 10.17 12.89 -15.25
N PHE A 484 9.04 12.25 -15.57
CA PHE A 484 7.85 12.97 -16.00
C PHE A 484 7.33 13.96 -14.95
N ILE A 485 7.35 13.57 -13.67
CA ILE A 485 6.91 14.45 -12.58
C ILE A 485 7.91 15.59 -12.36
N GLU A 486 9.20 15.33 -12.47
CA GLU A 486 10.23 16.37 -12.40
C GLU A 486 10.08 17.38 -13.54
N ASP A 487 9.81 16.92 -14.76
CA ASP A 487 9.60 17.79 -15.92
C ASP A 487 8.33 18.64 -15.74
N GLN A 488 7.21 18.04 -15.33
CA GLN A 488 5.95 18.75 -15.06
C GLN A 488 6.10 19.81 -13.95
N THR A 489 6.80 19.48 -12.86
CA THR A 489 7.02 20.43 -11.75
C THR A 489 7.96 21.56 -12.17
N SER A 490 9.00 21.27 -12.95
CA SER A 490 9.91 22.27 -13.51
C SER A 490 9.19 23.24 -14.46
N GLU A 491 8.33 22.73 -15.33
CA GLU A 491 7.51 23.55 -16.24
C GLU A 491 6.53 24.45 -15.47
N ALA A 492 5.84 23.90 -14.47
CA ALA A 492 4.93 24.68 -13.62
C ALA A 492 5.67 25.80 -12.87
N LEU A 493 6.85 25.52 -12.32
CA LEU A 493 7.68 26.52 -11.62
C LEU A 493 8.18 27.62 -12.56
N LYS A 494 8.58 27.27 -13.80
CA LYS A 494 8.98 28.26 -14.81
C LYS A 494 7.81 29.16 -15.20
N ALA A 495 6.65 28.58 -15.48
CA ALA A 495 5.44 29.35 -15.80
C ALA A 495 5.05 30.31 -14.67
N GLN A 496 5.17 29.85 -13.41
CA GLN A 496 4.91 30.70 -12.24
C GLN A 496 5.97 31.80 -12.06
N GLY A 497 7.25 31.48 -12.29
CA GLY A 497 8.36 32.43 -12.24
C GLY A 497 8.25 33.52 -13.31
N ASP A 498 7.86 33.15 -14.52
CA ASP A 498 7.61 34.09 -15.62
C ASP A 498 6.44 35.02 -15.32
N ALA A 499 5.36 34.50 -14.73
CA ALA A 499 4.22 35.30 -14.29
C ALA A 499 4.63 36.30 -13.19
N ALA A 500 5.40 35.86 -12.19
CA ALA A 500 5.91 36.72 -11.13
C ALA A 500 6.83 37.83 -11.68
N ALA A 501 7.75 37.48 -12.60
CA ALA A 501 8.64 38.43 -13.25
C ALA A 501 7.87 39.45 -14.12
N LEU A 502 6.80 39.03 -14.79
CA LEU A 502 5.93 39.93 -15.56
C LEU A 502 5.21 40.92 -14.62
N LEU A 503 4.66 40.43 -13.50
CA LEU A 503 4.01 41.28 -12.49
C LEU A 503 4.97 42.31 -11.91
N GLU A 504 6.20 41.91 -11.54
CA GLU A 504 7.22 42.83 -11.02
C GLU A 504 7.60 43.90 -12.06
N ARG A 505 7.74 43.50 -13.35
CA ARG A 505 7.99 44.45 -14.44
C ARG A 505 6.87 45.48 -14.58
N LYS A 506 5.61 45.03 -14.49
CA LYS A 506 4.41 45.89 -14.56
C LYS A 506 4.29 46.80 -13.35
N GLU A 507 4.58 46.30 -12.15
CA GLU A 507 4.58 47.12 -10.93
C GLU A 507 5.66 48.23 -11.01
N THR A 508 6.86 47.88 -11.45
CA THR A 508 7.96 48.84 -11.64
C THR A 508 7.59 49.91 -12.67
N GLU A 509 6.92 49.53 -13.76
CA GLU A 509 6.40 50.45 -14.77
C GLU A 509 5.41 51.46 -14.18
N LEU A 510 4.42 50.98 -13.42
CA LEU A 510 3.42 51.84 -12.76
C LEU A 510 4.05 52.78 -11.71
N ARG A 511 5.02 52.30 -10.93
CA ARG A 511 5.75 53.13 -9.96
C ARG A 511 6.52 54.26 -10.66
N LEU A 512 7.19 53.94 -11.78
CA LEU A 512 7.94 54.92 -12.56
C LEU A 512 7.01 55.94 -13.20
N GLN A 513 5.90 55.50 -13.80
CA GLN A 513 4.86 56.36 -14.36
C GLN A 513 4.31 57.34 -13.33
N ARG A 514 3.93 56.86 -12.14
CA ARG A 514 3.45 57.73 -11.06
C ARG A 514 4.49 58.77 -10.65
N ARG A 515 5.77 58.38 -10.56
CA ARG A 515 6.85 59.31 -10.21
C ARG A 515 7.05 60.40 -11.27
N TYR A 516 7.04 60.02 -12.55
CA TYR A 516 7.13 60.97 -13.66
C TYR A 516 5.94 61.92 -13.69
N MET A 517 4.72 61.40 -13.53
CA MET A 517 3.50 62.20 -13.44
C MET A 517 3.59 63.23 -12.30
N GLN A 518 4.00 62.81 -11.11
CA GLN A 518 4.18 63.71 -9.96
C GLN A 518 5.24 64.78 -10.20
N GLN A 519 6.38 64.41 -10.78
CA GLN A 519 7.44 65.37 -11.14
C GLN A 519 6.95 66.39 -12.17
N LEU A 520 6.20 65.94 -13.17
CA LEU A 520 5.64 66.82 -14.20
C LEU A 520 4.58 67.75 -13.63
N GLN A 521 3.69 67.24 -12.77
CA GLN A 521 2.69 68.04 -12.04
C GLN A 521 3.36 69.13 -11.20
N GLN A 522 4.40 68.79 -10.45
CA GLN A 522 5.16 69.77 -9.65
C GLN A 522 5.87 70.81 -10.52
N ALA A 523 6.54 70.39 -11.58
CA ALA A 523 7.25 71.30 -12.48
C ALA A 523 6.29 72.26 -13.21
N MET A 524 5.05 71.83 -13.46
CA MET A 524 4.04 72.60 -14.17
C MET A 524 3.08 73.37 -13.26
N ALA A 525 3.17 73.22 -11.94
CA ALA A 525 2.23 73.84 -10.98
C ALA A 525 2.12 75.36 -11.13
N ASN A 526 3.23 76.02 -11.47
CA ASN A 526 3.30 77.49 -11.60
C ASN A 526 3.23 77.99 -13.05
N VAL A 527 2.91 77.11 -14.01
CA VAL A 527 2.82 77.48 -15.43
C VAL A 527 1.36 77.67 -15.81
N ASP A 528 1.04 78.85 -16.32
CA ASP A 528 -0.32 79.22 -16.75
C ASP A 528 -0.65 78.56 -18.10
N MET A 529 -1.64 77.64 -18.09
CA MET A 529 -2.07 76.87 -19.27
C MET A 529 -3.47 76.29 -19.05
N ARG A 530 -4.15 75.93 -20.14
CA ARG A 530 -5.46 75.26 -20.12
C ARG A 530 -5.37 73.87 -19.47
N ASP A 531 -6.38 73.51 -18.68
CA ASP A 531 -6.44 72.24 -17.94
C ASP A 531 -6.28 71.02 -18.84
N PHE A 532 -6.87 71.04 -20.03
CA PHE A 532 -6.70 69.97 -21.02
C PHE A 532 -5.22 69.67 -21.35
N LEU A 533 -4.39 70.69 -21.54
CA LEU A 533 -2.97 70.50 -21.86
C LEU A 533 -2.18 70.00 -20.64
N ARG A 534 -2.57 70.45 -19.45
CA ARG A 534 -2.00 69.98 -18.19
C ARG A 534 -2.28 68.49 -17.98
N ASP A 535 -3.52 68.07 -18.20
CA ASP A 535 -3.93 66.67 -18.07
C ASP A 535 -3.26 65.80 -19.12
N PHE A 536 -3.24 66.23 -20.39
CA PHE A 536 -2.57 65.52 -21.46
C PHE A 536 -1.07 65.31 -21.18
N LEU A 537 -0.36 66.36 -20.74
CA LEU A 537 1.06 66.27 -20.46
C LEU A 537 1.35 65.38 -19.25
N THR A 538 0.56 65.50 -18.19
CA THR A 538 0.79 64.75 -16.95
C THR A 538 0.37 63.28 -17.05
N GLN A 539 -0.73 62.96 -17.75
CA GLN A 539 -1.21 61.58 -17.88
C GLN A 539 -0.63 60.90 -19.11
N THR A 540 -0.95 61.37 -20.31
CA THR A 540 -0.61 60.69 -21.58
C THR A 540 0.86 60.89 -21.97
N TRP A 541 1.40 62.11 -21.86
CA TRP A 541 2.78 62.36 -22.27
C TRP A 541 3.80 61.74 -21.29
N SER A 542 3.44 61.60 -20.01
CA SER A 542 4.29 60.90 -19.03
C SER A 542 4.44 59.41 -19.36
N GLU A 543 3.38 58.75 -19.86
CA GLU A 543 3.43 57.36 -20.35
C GLU A 543 4.37 57.21 -21.54
N VAL A 544 4.29 58.12 -22.51
CA VAL A 544 5.19 58.13 -23.68
C VAL A 544 6.65 58.28 -23.26
N LEU A 545 6.95 59.16 -22.31
CA LEU A 545 8.31 59.35 -21.80
C LEU A 545 8.82 58.12 -21.03
N VAL A 546 7.98 57.49 -20.22
CA VAL A 546 8.33 56.26 -19.49
C VAL A 546 8.58 55.12 -20.46
N HIS A 547 7.70 54.93 -21.44
CA HIS A 547 7.83 53.91 -22.48
C HIS A 547 9.12 54.12 -23.30
N ALA A 548 9.38 55.35 -23.75
CA ALA A 548 10.57 55.68 -24.52
C ALA A 548 11.86 55.48 -23.71
N SER A 549 11.86 55.79 -22.41
CA SER A 549 13.05 55.64 -21.55
C SER A 549 13.44 54.20 -21.24
N ARG A 550 12.53 53.23 -21.44
CA ARG A 550 12.75 51.81 -21.11
C ARG A 550 12.96 50.92 -22.33
N HIS A 551 12.68 51.40 -23.52
CA HIS A 551 12.86 50.61 -24.73
C HIS A 551 14.37 50.44 -24.99
N PRO A 552 14.91 49.21 -25.00
CA PRO A 552 16.36 48.98 -25.11
C PRO A 552 16.98 49.54 -26.38
N ASP A 553 16.18 49.68 -27.44
CA ASP A 553 16.61 50.08 -28.79
C ASP A 553 16.44 51.57 -29.07
N LEU A 554 15.91 52.37 -28.13
CA LEU A 554 15.74 53.81 -28.33
C LEU A 554 16.93 54.57 -27.75
N ASP A 555 17.60 55.34 -28.60
CA ASP A 555 18.73 56.18 -28.21
C ASP A 555 18.33 57.22 -27.15
N ALA A 556 19.23 57.49 -26.21
CA ALA A 556 19.06 58.55 -25.21
C ALA A 556 18.73 59.92 -25.84
N ALA A 557 19.26 60.19 -27.04
CA ALA A 557 18.98 61.38 -27.82
C ALA A 557 17.50 61.51 -28.25
N LEU A 558 16.81 60.39 -28.49
CA LEU A 558 15.38 60.37 -28.81
C LEU A 558 14.54 60.70 -27.58
N VAL A 559 14.89 60.14 -26.41
CA VAL A 559 14.19 60.41 -25.15
C VAL A 559 14.31 61.89 -24.79
N ASP A 560 15.49 62.49 -24.96
CA ASP A 560 15.68 63.92 -24.73
C ASP A 560 14.92 64.79 -25.74
N ARG A 561 14.82 64.34 -27.01
CA ARG A 561 13.96 65.01 -28.00
C ARG A 561 12.48 64.96 -27.61
N LEU A 562 11.98 63.82 -27.12
CA LEU A 562 10.59 63.69 -26.64
C LEU A 562 10.32 64.58 -25.41
N ARG A 563 11.30 64.72 -24.51
CA ARG A 563 11.22 65.68 -23.39
C ARG A 563 11.14 67.12 -23.91
N GLN A 564 11.97 67.46 -24.89
CA GLN A 564 11.99 68.79 -25.48
C GLN A 564 10.69 69.10 -26.23
N MET A 565 10.12 68.15 -26.97
CA MET A 565 8.82 68.30 -27.63
C MET A 565 7.68 68.62 -26.64
N GLY A 566 7.69 68.00 -25.45
CA GLY A 566 6.73 68.35 -24.40
C GLY A 566 6.84 69.81 -23.95
N ARG A 567 8.06 70.35 -23.88
CA ARG A 567 8.32 71.76 -23.56
C ARG A 567 7.91 72.68 -24.70
N ASP A 568 8.25 72.33 -25.94
CA ASP A 568 7.92 73.11 -27.12
C ASP A 568 6.40 73.20 -27.32
N LEU A 569 5.66 72.12 -26.99
CA LEU A 569 4.20 72.13 -26.98
C LEU A 569 3.65 73.16 -25.98
N VAL A 570 4.18 73.21 -24.75
CA VAL A 570 3.78 74.23 -23.76
C VAL A 570 4.09 75.64 -24.27
N LEU A 571 5.27 75.85 -24.84
CA LEU A 571 5.70 77.15 -25.39
C LEU A 571 4.89 77.59 -26.63
N SER A 572 4.28 76.65 -27.36
CA SER A 572 3.44 76.96 -28.51
C SER A 572 2.10 77.60 -28.13
N VAL A 573 1.58 77.31 -26.93
CA VAL A 573 0.26 77.75 -26.46
C VAL A 573 0.35 78.95 -25.51
N GLN A 574 1.55 79.30 -25.04
CA GLN A 574 1.77 80.49 -24.21
C GLN A 574 1.72 81.79 -25.04
N PRO A 575 1.20 82.89 -24.47
CA PRO A 575 1.22 84.19 -25.14
C PRO A 575 2.66 84.68 -25.34
N LYS A 576 3.07 84.89 -26.60
CA LYS A 576 4.42 85.35 -26.97
C LYS A 576 4.55 86.85 -26.79
N THR A 577 4.80 87.29 -25.57
CA THR A 577 4.85 88.72 -25.21
C THR A 577 6.11 89.43 -25.72
N THR A 578 7.20 88.69 -26.02
CA THR A 578 8.46 89.28 -26.49
C THR A 578 8.73 89.04 -27.99
N PRO A 579 9.38 89.99 -28.69
CA PRO A 579 9.71 89.85 -30.12
C PRO A 579 10.70 88.70 -30.40
N GLN A 580 11.62 88.40 -29.47
CA GLN A 580 12.56 87.28 -29.59
C GLN A 580 11.86 85.91 -29.53
N GLN A 581 10.82 85.75 -28.69
CA GLN A 581 10.00 84.54 -28.64
C GLN A 581 9.13 84.34 -29.89
N ARG A 582 8.77 85.42 -30.58
CA ARG A 582 8.08 85.37 -31.88
C ARG A 582 9.02 84.94 -33.01
N GLN A 583 10.26 85.40 -33.00
CA GLN A 583 11.25 85.09 -34.02
C GLN A 583 11.81 83.65 -33.91
N ALA A 584 11.83 83.07 -32.72
CA ALA A 584 12.23 81.67 -32.50
C ALA A 584 11.13 80.63 -32.82
N PHE A 585 9.93 81.08 -33.20
CA PHE A 585 8.77 80.22 -33.50
C PHE A 585 8.38 80.18 -34.97
N LEU A 586 8.72 81.23 -35.71
CA LEU A 586 8.73 81.24 -37.16
C LEU A 586 9.96 80.49 -37.65
#